data_AF-A0A954IV03-F1
#
_entry.id   AF-A0A954IV03-F1
#
_cell.length_a   1.000
_cell.length_b   1.000
_cell.length_c   1.000
_cell.angle_alpha   90.00
_cell.angle_beta   90.00
_cell.angle_gamma   90.00
#
_symmetry.space_group_name_H-M   'P 1'
#
loop_
_entity.id
_entity.type
_entity.pdbx_description
1 polymer ?
#
loop_
_entity_poly.entity_id
_entity_poly.type
_entity_poly.pdbx_seq_one_letter_code
_entity_poly.pdbx_strand_id
1 'polypeptide(L)'
;CVSLGSHSRLLALEEQDQQKRVLGRWNYEHPLFTPRSTEAVARWSELDGRRRTHFVGAYWRNGFHEDGVWSALRVCEKFGRSL
;
A
#
# COMPACT_ATOMS: atom_id res chain seq x y z
N CYS A 1 5.18 -5.30 -11.04
CA CYS A 1 5.65 -4.55 -12.23
C CYS A 1 5.65 -3.09 -11.79
N VAL A 2 6.77 -2.40 -11.54
CA VAL A 2 7.93 -2.13 -12.39
C VAL A 2 9.13 -1.74 -11.50
N SER A 3 10.31 -1.62 -12.10
CA SER A 3 11.58 -1.09 -11.60
C SER A 3 11.53 -0.05 -10.47
N LEU A 4 12.52 -0.15 -9.57
CA LEU A 4 12.92 0.88 -8.61
C LEU A 4 13.07 2.24 -9.32
N GLY A 5 12.19 3.16 -8.97
CA GLY A 5 12.28 4.56 -9.38
C GLY A 5 11.40 5.37 -8.43
N SER A 6 11.98 6.36 -7.77
CA SER A 6 11.22 7.40 -7.09
C SER A 6 10.43 8.16 -8.18
N HIS A 7 9.12 7.93 -8.29
CA HIS A 7 8.30 8.55 -9.32
C HIS A 7 7.68 9.85 -8.78
N SER A 8 8.32 10.99 -9.07
CA SER A 8 7.71 12.31 -8.88
C SER A 8 6.71 12.55 -10.02
N ARG A 9 5.42 12.27 -9.82
CA ARG A 9 4.40 12.56 -10.84
C ARG A 9 3.93 14.02 -10.71
N LEU A 10 4.16 14.82 -11.74
CA LEU A 10 3.53 16.15 -11.89
C LEU A 10 2.11 15.95 -12.41
N LEU A 11 1.10 16.37 -11.65
CA LEU A 11 -0.26 16.52 -12.17
C LEU A 11 -0.35 17.92 -12.79
N ALA A 12 -0.34 18.02 -14.12
CA ALA A 12 -0.49 19.29 -14.84
C ALA A 12 -1.75 19.25 -15.71
N LEU A 13 -2.60 20.27 -15.57
CA LEU A 13 -3.68 20.58 -16.52
C LEU A 13 -3.09 21.48 -17.61
N GLU A 14 -3.06 20.95 -18.84
CA GLU A 14 -2.69 21.58 -20.12
C GLU A 14 -1.35 22.36 -20.20
N GLU A 15 -0.68 22.12 -21.34
CA GLU A 15 0.76 22.21 -21.56
C GLU A 15 1.28 23.63 -21.91
N GLN A 16 0.94 24.66 -21.13
CA GLN A 16 1.65 25.95 -21.21
C GLN A 16 1.90 26.56 -19.83
N ASP A 17 3.18 26.77 -19.52
CA ASP A 17 3.76 27.23 -18.24
C ASP A 17 3.62 26.24 -17.07
N GLN A 18 4.21 25.04 -17.23
CA GLN A 18 4.21 23.96 -16.23
C GLN A 18 4.75 24.39 -14.85
N GLN A 19 5.56 25.45 -14.76
CA GLN A 19 6.17 25.86 -13.49
C GLN A 19 5.21 26.66 -12.60
N LYS A 20 4.22 27.36 -13.18
CA LYS A 20 3.24 28.17 -12.44
C LYS A 20 1.92 27.44 -12.11
N ARG A 21 1.75 26.21 -12.59
CA ARG A 21 0.52 25.40 -12.41
C ARG A 21 0.73 24.13 -11.57
N VAL A 22 1.87 23.97 -10.90
CA VAL A 22 2.09 22.83 -10.00
C VAL A 22 1.31 23.04 -8.70
N LEU A 23 0.27 22.24 -8.47
CA LEU A 23 -0.51 22.26 -7.22
C LEU A 23 0.26 21.65 -6.04
N GLY A 24 1.18 20.74 -6.34
CA GLY A 24 2.05 20.13 -5.36
C GLY A 24 2.95 19.06 -5.99
N ARG A 25 3.95 18.64 -5.23
CA ARG A 25 4.82 17.52 -5.55
C ARG A 25 4.76 16.54 -4.38
N TRP A 26 4.59 15.27 -4.71
CA TRP A 26 4.57 14.20 -3.73
C TRP A 26 5.53 13.11 -4.17
N ASN A 27 6.25 12.57 -3.20
CA ASN A 27 7.07 11.38 -3.38
C ASN A 27 6.24 10.18 -2.92
N TYR A 28 6.05 9.23 -3.81
CA TYR A 28 5.35 7.98 -3.52
C TYR A 28 6.27 6.81 -3.78
N GLU A 29 6.22 5.84 -2.87
CA GLU A 29 6.88 4.56 -3.01
C GLU A 29 5.83 3.50 -3.33
N HIS A 30 6.11 2.67 -4.34
CA HIS A 30 5.24 1.57 -4.72
C HIS A 30 5.79 0.26 -4.16
N PRO A 31 4.94 -0.66 -3.66
CA PRO A 31 5.38 -1.97 -3.21
C PRO A 31 6.08 -2.72 -4.34
N LEU A 32 7.27 -3.26 -4.04
CA LEU A 32 8.01 -4.11 -4.96
C LEU A 32 7.65 -5.57 -4.72
N PHE A 33 7.00 -6.17 -5.70
CA PHE A 33 6.65 -7.59 -5.69
C PHE A 33 7.82 -8.44 -6.21
N THR A 34 8.50 -9.08 -5.28
CA THR A 34 9.58 -10.04 -5.50
C THR A 34 9.16 -11.40 -4.93
N PRO A 35 9.80 -12.51 -5.34
CA PRO A 35 9.54 -13.81 -4.70
C PRO A 35 9.68 -13.75 -3.17
N ARG A 36 10.73 -13.08 -2.68
CA ARG A 36 10.97 -12.86 -1.26
C ARG A 36 9.85 -12.06 -0.57
N SER A 37 9.30 -11.03 -1.21
CA SER A 37 8.19 -10.26 -0.61
C SER A 37 6.92 -11.12 -0.54
N THR A 38 6.66 -11.94 -1.55
CA THR A 38 5.51 -12.86 -1.56
C THR A 38 5.63 -13.90 -0.44
N GLU A 39 6.82 -14.47 -0.24
CA GLU A 39 7.10 -15.37 0.89
C GLU A 39 6.90 -14.68 2.24
N ALA A 40 7.33 -13.42 2.37
CA ALA A 40 7.14 -12.65 3.59
C ALA A 40 5.66 -12.36 3.89
N VAL A 41 4.87 -12.05 2.86
CA VAL A 41 3.41 -11.85 3.00
C VAL A 41 2.71 -13.11 3.50
N ALA A 42 3.14 -14.30 3.04
CA ALA A 42 2.58 -15.58 3.49
C ALA A 42 2.81 -15.85 4.99
N ARG A 43 3.82 -15.22 5.59
CA ARG A 43 4.22 -15.37 7.00
C ARG A 43 3.54 -14.37 7.94
N TRP A 44 2.47 -13.70 7.50
CA TRP A 44 1.74 -12.71 8.30
C TRP A 44 1.32 -13.20 9.69
N SER A 45 0.91 -14.46 9.82
CA SER A 45 0.48 -15.06 11.09
C SER A 45 1.57 -15.08 12.17
N GLU A 46 2.85 -14.98 11.79
CA GLU A 46 3.98 -14.89 12.73
C GLU A 46 4.05 -13.53 13.45
N LEU A 47 3.40 -12.50 12.91
CA LEU A 47 3.37 -11.14 13.44
C LEU A 47 2.04 -10.79 14.10
N ASP A 48 0.94 -11.32 13.55
CA ASP A 48 -0.41 -10.93 13.93
C ASP A 48 -0.74 -11.24 15.40
N GLY A 49 -1.32 -10.25 16.09
CA GLY A 49 -1.77 -10.36 17.48
C GLY A 49 -0.65 -10.34 18.52
N ARG A 50 0.62 -10.30 18.11
CA ARG A 50 1.74 -10.19 19.06
C ARG A 50 1.68 -8.84 19.74
N ARG A 51 1.82 -8.83 21.08
CA ARG A 51 1.71 -7.61 21.90
C ARG A 51 0.44 -6.81 21.61
N ARG A 52 -0.70 -7.51 21.39
CA ARG A 52 -2.00 -6.89 21.08
C ARG A 52 -1.95 -5.95 19.86
N THR A 53 -1.05 -6.22 18.92
CA THR A 53 -0.81 -5.41 17.73
C THR A 53 -1.18 -6.23 16.49
N HIS A 54 -1.89 -5.59 15.56
CA HIS A 54 -2.31 -6.19 14.30
C HIS A 54 -1.84 -5.32 13.14
N PHE A 55 -1.42 -5.94 12.04
CA PHE A 55 -0.91 -5.23 10.88
C PHE A 55 -1.85 -5.41 9.69
N VAL A 56 -2.30 -4.30 9.12
CA VAL A 56 -3.23 -4.20 7.99
C VAL A 56 -2.70 -3.22 6.96
N GLY A 57 -3.21 -3.27 5.73
CA GLY A 57 -2.79 -2.40 4.63
C GLY A 57 -2.56 -3.14 3.31
N ALA A 58 -2.30 -2.36 2.26
CA ALA A 58 -2.19 -2.84 0.88
C ALA A 58 -1.04 -3.83 0.65
N TYR A 59 0.00 -3.78 1.51
CA TYR A 59 1.16 -4.66 1.44
C TYR A 59 0.86 -6.15 1.65
N TRP A 60 -0.31 -6.49 2.21
CA TRP A 60 -0.66 -7.88 2.49
C TRP A 60 -1.21 -8.65 1.28
N ARG A 61 -1.31 -8.02 0.10
CA ARG A 61 -1.76 -8.65 -1.16
C ARG A 61 -1.12 -7.98 -2.39
N ASN A 62 -1.90 -7.34 -3.26
CA ASN A 62 -1.49 -6.88 -4.58
C ASN A 62 -1.18 -5.37 -4.61
N GLY A 63 -1.26 -4.68 -3.47
CA GLY A 63 -0.92 -3.26 -3.35
C GLY A 63 -2.04 -2.29 -3.70
N PHE A 64 -3.28 -2.76 -3.84
CA PHE A 64 -4.44 -1.91 -4.16
C PHE A 64 -5.17 -1.41 -2.91
N HIS A 65 -6.06 -0.42 -3.08
CA HIS A 65 -6.82 0.16 -1.96
C HIS A 65 -7.71 -0.88 -1.28
N GLU A 66 -8.28 -1.77 -2.08
CA GLU A 66 -9.14 -2.88 -1.68
C GLU A 66 -8.41 -3.88 -0.77
N ASP A 67 -7.10 -4.04 -0.95
CA ASP A 67 -6.29 -4.92 -0.11
C ASP A 67 -6.15 -4.37 1.32
N GLY A 68 -6.21 -3.04 1.48
CA GLY A 68 -6.29 -2.38 2.78
C GLY A 68 -7.59 -2.73 3.51
N VAL A 69 -8.72 -2.62 2.81
CA VAL A 69 -10.04 -2.98 3.37
C VAL A 69 -10.11 -4.46 3.71
N TRP A 70 -9.68 -5.31 2.79
CA TRP A 70 -9.68 -6.76 2.99
C TRP A 70 -8.85 -7.17 4.20
N SER A 71 -7.63 -6.63 4.33
CA SER A 71 -6.74 -6.98 5.46
C SER A 71 -7.27 -6.46 6.80
N ALA A 72 -7.96 -5.31 6.82
CA ALA A 72 -8.65 -4.82 8.01
C ALA A 72 -9.80 -5.74 8.42
N LEU A 73 -10.62 -6.19 7.47
CA LEU A 73 -11.72 -7.11 7.74
C LEU A 73 -11.25 -8.43 8.32
N ARG A 74 -10.17 -9.01 7.78
CA ARG A 74 -9.52 -10.20 8.33
C ARG A 74 -9.16 -10.06 9.80
N VAL A 75 -8.75 -8.87 10.25
CA VAL A 75 -8.46 -8.60 11.67
C VAL A 75 -9.75 -8.41 12.47
N CYS A 76 -10.72 -7.66 11.94
CA CYS A 76 -12.03 -7.43 12.58
C CYS A 76 -12.77 -8.75 12.90
N GLU A 77 -12.67 -9.75 12.02
CA GLU A 77 -13.27 -11.08 12.24
C GLU A 77 -12.77 -11.71 13.55
N LYS A 78 -11.51 -11.49 13.94
CA LYS A 78 -10.95 -11.99 15.20
C LYS A 78 -11.56 -11.32 16.45
N PHE A 79 -12.21 -10.18 16.26
CA PHE A 79 -12.95 -9.46 17.29
C PHE A 79 -14.47 -9.69 17.20
N GLY A 80 -14.91 -10.63 16.36
CA GLY A 80 -16.33 -10.90 16.13
C GLY A 80 -17.04 -9.76 15.42
N ARG A 81 -16.33 -8.99 14.58
CA ARG A 81 -16.89 -7.89 13.78
C ARG A 81 -16.77 -8.20 12.29
N SER A 82 -17.86 -8.03 11.57
CA SER A 82 -17.95 -8.19 10.11
C SER A 82 -18.74 -7.02 9.51
N LEU A 83 -18.55 -6.77 8.21
CA LEU A 83 -19.35 -5.83 7.41
C LEU A 83 -20.55 -6.54 6.76
#